data_AF-A0A6N8WAD8-F1
#
_entry.id   AF-A0A6N8WAD8-F1
#
_cell.length_a   1.000
_cell.length_b   1.000
_cell.length_c   1.000
_cell.angle_alpha   90.00
_cell.angle_beta   90.00
_cell.angle_gamma   90.00
#
_symmetry.space_group_name_H-M   'P 1'
#
loop_
_entity.id
_entity.type
_entity.pdbx_description
1 polymer ?
#
loop_
_entity_poly.entity_id
_entity_poly.type
_entity_poly.pdbx_seq_one_letter_code
_entity_poly.pdbx_strand_id
1 'polypeptide(L)'
;MDSSYLWHLTAAGLAFLLPAGLMLVAASGMSAQRAWDAALGGLAAFCLAGLGYWAAGFAFQFGSVGFFYTDHPELSALLRGWSPLPEGWGVGWIAAGLDGWFLTGPAATPAAMGLFLAHVPWSMTAALLPVLALRGRAPALATLTIALAVGAVVYPLAGNWVQGGGWLAALGSNVGLGH
;
A
#
# COMPACT_ATOMS: atom_id res chain seq x y z
N MET A 1 -16.40 20.95 -6.69
CA MET A 1 -15.18 20.13 -6.51
C MET A 1 -14.03 20.92 -7.11
N ASP A 2 -13.01 21.22 -6.31
CA ASP A 2 -11.80 21.88 -6.82
C ASP A 2 -11.12 21.01 -7.89
N SER A 3 -10.58 21.64 -8.93
CA SER A 3 -9.96 20.96 -10.08
C SER A 3 -8.88 19.94 -9.65
N SER A 4 -8.12 20.28 -8.61
CA SER A 4 -7.09 19.40 -8.03
C SER A 4 -7.68 18.10 -7.49
N TYR A 5 -8.81 18.12 -6.77
CA TYR A 5 -9.39 16.89 -6.23
C TYR A 5 -9.91 15.95 -7.32
N LEU A 6 -10.52 16.51 -8.37
CA LEU A 6 -10.97 15.73 -9.52
C LEU A 6 -9.78 15.03 -10.21
N TRP A 7 -8.66 15.73 -10.37
CA TRP A 7 -7.44 15.15 -10.92
C TRP A 7 -6.92 13.98 -10.09
N HIS A 8 -6.77 14.14 -8.77
CA HIS A 8 -6.26 13.08 -7.90
C HIS A 8 -7.17 11.83 -7.92
N LEU A 9 -8.50 12.01 -7.89
CA LEU A 9 -9.43 10.90 -7.97
C LEU A 9 -9.39 10.20 -9.33
N THR A 10 -9.24 10.96 -10.41
CA THR A 10 -9.09 10.41 -11.77
C THR A 10 -7.80 9.61 -11.88
N ALA A 11 -6.68 10.15 -11.39
CA ALA A 11 -5.39 9.46 -11.39
C ALA A 11 -5.44 8.16 -10.56
N ALA A 12 -6.04 8.21 -9.36
CA ALA A 12 -6.25 7.04 -8.52
C ALA A 12 -7.12 5.98 -9.21
N GLY A 13 -8.20 6.41 -9.88
CA GLY A 13 -9.06 5.53 -10.68
C GLY A 13 -8.31 4.87 -11.83
N LEU A 14 -7.50 5.63 -12.57
CA LEU A 14 -6.67 5.10 -13.66
C LEU A 14 -5.58 4.14 -13.16
N ALA A 15 -5.06 4.32 -11.95
CA ALA A 15 -4.05 3.42 -11.38
C ALA A 15 -4.56 1.98 -11.20
N PHE A 16 -5.87 1.76 -11.05
CA PHE A 16 -6.47 0.41 -11.04
C PHE A 16 -6.37 -0.32 -12.38
N LEU A 17 -6.11 0.38 -13.49
CA LEU A 17 -5.88 -0.26 -14.79
C LEU A 17 -4.60 -1.09 -14.80
N LEU A 18 -3.61 -0.78 -13.97
CA LEU A 18 -2.36 -1.52 -13.90
C LEU A 18 -2.54 -2.96 -13.36
N PRO A 19 -3.09 -3.18 -12.14
CA PRO A 19 -3.32 -4.55 -11.66
C PRO A 19 -4.31 -5.32 -12.55
N ALA A 20 -5.33 -4.64 -13.10
CA ALA A 20 -6.24 -5.25 -14.06
C ALA A 20 -5.52 -5.68 -15.36
N GLY A 21 -4.68 -4.81 -15.91
CA GLY A 21 -3.87 -5.08 -17.09
C GLY A 21 -2.92 -6.27 -16.90
N LEU A 22 -2.26 -6.37 -15.74
CA LEU A 22 -1.40 -7.52 -15.41
C LEU A 22 -2.16 -8.84 -15.42
N MET A 23 -3.38 -8.87 -14.87
CA MET A 23 -4.22 -10.06 -14.91
C MET A 23 -4.62 -10.45 -16.34
N LEU A 24 -4.95 -9.47 -17.18
CA LEU A 24 -5.28 -9.70 -18.60
C LEU A 24 -4.08 -10.22 -19.38
N VAL A 25 -2.90 -9.62 -19.19
CA VAL A 25 -1.65 -10.06 -19.82
C VAL A 25 -1.33 -11.50 -19.41
N ALA A 26 -1.48 -11.84 -18.13
CA ALA A 26 -1.25 -13.19 -17.64
C ALA A 26 -2.20 -14.23 -18.25
N ALA A 27 -3.43 -13.85 -18.61
CA ALA A 27 -4.41 -14.73 -19.22
C ALA A 27 -4.27 -14.86 -20.75
N SER A 28 -3.60 -13.92 -21.42
CA SER A 28 -3.63 -13.75 -22.89
C SER A 28 -3.11 -14.94 -23.72
N GLY A 29 -2.26 -15.80 -23.14
CA GLY A 29 -1.71 -17.00 -23.80
C GLY A 29 -2.27 -18.33 -23.28
N MET A 30 -3.33 -18.30 -22.48
CA MET A 30 -3.87 -19.49 -21.81
C MET A 30 -5.03 -20.12 -22.60
N SER A 31 -5.21 -21.44 -22.45
CA SER A 31 -6.46 -22.08 -22.88
C SER A 31 -7.64 -21.55 -22.05
N ALA A 32 -8.85 -21.60 -22.59
CA ALA A 32 -10.05 -21.03 -21.95
C ALA A 32 -10.22 -21.48 -20.48
N GLN A 33 -10.06 -22.78 -20.21
CA GLN A 33 -10.16 -23.32 -18.85
C GLN A 33 -9.12 -22.71 -17.89
N ARG A 34 -7.85 -22.64 -18.34
CA ARG A 34 -6.75 -22.09 -17.55
C ARG A 34 -6.87 -20.57 -17.37
N ALA A 35 -7.41 -19.88 -18.37
CA ALA A 35 -7.70 -18.45 -18.30
C ALA A 35 -8.76 -18.15 -17.25
N TRP A 36 -9.78 -19.00 -17.09
CA TRP A 36 -10.82 -18.86 -16.07
C TRP A 36 -10.27 -19.03 -14.65
N ASP A 37 -9.51 -20.09 -14.42
CA ASP A 37 -8.80 -20.30 -13.15
C ASP A 37 -7.83 -19.15 -12.87
N ALA A 38 -7.26 -18.57 -13.94
CA ALA A 38 -6.39 -17.42 -13.84
C ALA A 38 -7.10 -16.14 -13.43
N ALA A 39 -8.20 -15.81 -14.09
CA ALA A 39 -9.00 -14.66 -13.76
C ALA A 39 -9.54 -14.74 -12.32
N LEU A 40 -10.10 -15.89 -11.91
CA LEU A 40 -10.68 -16.07 -10.58
C LEU A 40 -9.62 -15.99 -9.48
N GLY A 41 -8.51 -16.72 -9.61
CA GLY A 41 -7.43 -16.68 -8.63
C GLY A 41 -6.76 -15.31 -8.55
N GLY A 42 -6.61 -14.63 -9.69
CA GLY A 42 -6.07 -13.27 -9.75
C GLY A 42 -7.00 -12.26 -9.09
N LEU A 43 -8.31 -12.35 -9.35
CA LEU A 43 -9.31 -11.46 -8.75
C LEU A 43 -9.39 -11.66 -7.23
N ALA A 44 -9.36 -12.91 -6.76
CA ALA A 44 -9.34 -13.21 -5.34
C ALA A 44 -8.09 -12.64 -4.65
N ALA A 45 -6.90 -12.80 -5.26
CA ALA A 45 -5.67 -12.22 -4.76
C ALA A 45 -5.70 -10.69 -4.75
N PHE A 46 -6.20 -10.07 -5.83
CA PHE A 46 -6.39 -8.63 -5.95
C PHE A 46 -7.29 -8.08 -4.84
N CYS A 47 -8.45 -8.69 -4.60
CA CYS A 47 -9.38 -8.28 -3.55
C CYS A 47 -8.77 -8.48 -2.14
N LEU A 48 -8.10 -9.61 -1.89
CA LEU A 48 -7.46 -9.88 -0.60
C LEU A 48 -6.33 -8.90 -0.31
N ALA A 49 -5.51 -8.55 -1.30
CA ALA A 49 -4.46 -7.55 -1.15
C ALA A 49 -5.07 -6.17 -0.81
N GLY A 50 -6.14 -5.78 -1.51
CA GLY A 50 -6.88 -4.56 -1.23
C GLY A 50 -7.47 -4.51 0.18
N LEU A 51 -8.11 -5.60 0.61
CA LEU A 51 -8.69 -5.72 1.95
C LEU A 51 -7.60 -5.71 3.03
N GLY A 52 -6.48 -6.41 2.80
CA GLY A 52 -5.33 -6.38 3.70
C GLY A 52 -4.75 -4.98 3.83
N TYR A 53 -4.63 -4.28 2.70
CA TYR A 53 -4.17 -2.89 2.68
C TYR A 53 -5.13 -1.96 3.43
N TRP A 54 -6.43 -2.09 3.22
CA TRP A 54 -7.42 -1.30 3.95
C TRP A 54 -7.43 -1.59 5.46
N ALA A 55 -7.41 -2.86 5.85
CA ALA A 55 -7.53 -3.27 7.26
C ALA A 55 -6.30 -2.87 8.09
N ALA A 56 -5.10 -3.09 7.54
CA ALA A 56 -3.84 -2.93 8.26
C ALA A 56 -2.77 -2.17 7.47
N GLY A 57 -2.68 -2.41 6.16
CA GLY A 57 -1.58 -1.85 5.36
C GLY A 57 -1.53 -0.33 5.34
N PHE A 58 -2.65 0.36 5.25
CA PHE A 58 -2.69 1.82 5.32
C PHE A 58 -2.08 2.32 6.64
N ALA A 59 -2.40 1.64 7.74
CA ALA A 59 -1.90 2.02 9.06
C ALA A 59 -0.38 1.86 9.14
N PHE A 60 0.14 0.72 8.67
CA PHE A 60 1.59 0.51 8.62
C PHE A 60 2.30 1.49 7.70
N GLN A 61 1.70 1.82 6.55
CA GLN A 61 2.32 2.69 5.57
C GLN A 61 2.31 4.16 6.00
N PHE A 62 1.17 4.67 6.46
CA PHE A 62 0.93 6.10 6.65
C PHE A 62 0.50 6.49 8.07
N GLY A 63 0.47 5.57 9.03
CA GLY A 63 0.00 5.84 10.39
C GLY A 63 0.83 6.85 11.19
N SER A 64 1.98 7.27 10.67
CA SER A 64 2.83 8.31 11.25
C SER A 64 3.05 9.52 10.34
N VAL A 65 2.34 9.58 9.20
CA VAL A 65 2.62 10.56 8.14
C VAL A 65 2.40 12.01 8.61
N GLY A 66 1.51 12.22 9.59
CA GLY A 66 1.21 13.55 10.14
C GLY A 66 2.41 14.23 10.80
N PHE A 67 3.43 13.49 11.23
CA PHE A 67 4.67 14.08 11.78
C PHE A 67 5.48 14.85 10.74
N PHE A 68 5.39 14.46 9.47
CA PHE A 68 6.24 14.99 8.40
C PHE A 68 5.51 15.99 7.50
N TYR A 69 4.17 16.05 7.62
CA TYR A 69 3.30 16.92 6.83
C TYR A 69 2.50 17.83 7.76
N THR A 70 3.19 18.64 8.56
CA THR A 70 2.61 19.51 9.60
C THR A 70 1.68 20.59 9.04
N ASP A 71 1.86 20.97 7.78
CA ASP A 71 1.01 21.95 7.08
C ASP A 71 -0.34 21.35 6.63
N HIS A 72 -0.55 20.04 6.83
CA HIS A 72 -1.76 19.32 6.47
C HIS A 72 -2.54 18.88 7.72
N PRO A 73 -3.41 19.74 8.30
CA PRO A 73 -4.14 19.43 9.54
C PRO A 73 -5.06 18.20 9.41
N GLU A 74 -5.48 17.89 8.19
CA GLU A 74 -6.29 16.71 7.83
C GLU A 74 -5.61 15.37 8.14
N LEU A 75 -4.28 15.36 8.33
CA LEU A 75 -3.45 14.19 8.63
C LEU A 75 -3.04 14.12 10.11
N SER A 76 -3.51 15.04 10.94
CA SER A 76 -3.18 15.12 12.38
C SER A 76 -3.66 13.93 13.21
N ALA A 77 -4.49 13.06 12.65
CA ALA A 77 -4.89 11.80 13.28
C ALA A 77 -3.91 10.64 13.03
N LEU A 78 -2.85 10.84 12.24
CA LEU A 78 -1.87 9.83 11.85
C LEU A 78 -0.50 10.16 12.45
N LEU A 79 -0.37 10.03 13.78
CA LEU A 79 0.76 10.53 14.57
C LEU A 79 1.41 9.44 15.42
N ARG A 80 1.16 8.17 15.16
CA ARG A 80 1.83 7.08 15.89
C ARG A 80 2.68 6.27 14.93
N GLY A 81 3.98 6.26 15.22
CA GLY A 81 4.95 5.42 14.52
C GLY A 81 5.79 4.66 15.53
N TRP A 82 6.17 3.44 15.17
CA TRP A 82 7.14 2.66 15.91
C TRP A 82 8.54 2.84 15.31
N SER A 83 9.52 3.17 16.16
CA SER A 83 10.93 3.28 15.81
C SER A 83 11.74 2.24 16.59
N PRO A 84 12.63 1.47 15.94
CA PRO A 84 13.59 0.62 16.64
C PRO A 84 14.77 1.42 17.21
N LEU A 85 14.98 2.67 16.77
CA LEU A 85 16.07 3.52 17.20
C LEU A 85 15.63 4.51 18.29
N PRO A 86 16.49 4.80 19.28
CA PRO A 86 16.20 5.79 20.31
C PRO A 86 16.18 7.21 19.73
N GLU A 87 15.42 8.10 20.38
CA GLU A 87 15.18 9.49 19.95
C GLU A 87 16.46 10.31 19.71
N GLY A 88 17.58 9.94 20.34
CA GLY A 88 18.87 10.62 20.19
C GLY A 88 19.56 10.43 18.83
N TRP A 89 19.06 9.56 17.95
CA TRP A 89 19.64 9.31 16.61
C TRP A 89 19.11 10.24 15.52
N GLY A 90 18.21 11.18 15.86
CA GLY A 90 17.55 12.07 14.91
C GLY A 90 16.07 11.73 14.73
N VAL A 91 15.38 12.50 13.88
CA VAL A 91 13.93 12.40 13.67
C VAL A 91 13.65 11.51 12.46
N GLY A 92 12.58 10.72 12.48
CA GLY A 92 12.11 10.00 11.28
C GLY A 92 12.63 8.57 11.12
N TRP A 93 13.20 7.95 12.16
CA TRP A 93 13.57 6.54 12.17
C TRP A 93 12.38 5.57 12.30
N ILE A 94 11.25 5.91 11.67
CA ILE A 94 10.02 5.14 11.80
C ILE A 94 10.12 3.89 10.90
N ALA A 95 9.86 2.73 11.49
CA ALA A 95 9.82 1.46 10.78
C ALA A 95 8.39 1.01 10.44
N ALA A 96 7.39 1.48 11.18
CA ALA A 96 5.98 1.20 10.90
C ALA A 96 5.06 2.29 11.51
N GLY A 97 4.04 2.70 10.76
CA GLY A 97 2.91 3.47 11.31
C GLY A 97 1.97 2.63 12.17
N LEU A 98 1.23 3.28 13.08
CA LEU A 98 0.37 2.64 14.08
C LEU A 98 -1.03 3.27 14.20
N ASP A 99 -1.36 4.29 13.42
CA ASP A 99 -2.71 4.87 13.28
C ASP A 99 -3.33 4.55 11.92
N GLY A 100 -4.67 4.55 11.83
CA GLY A 100 -5.37 4.34 10.56
C GLY A 100 -5.86 2.90 10.31
N TRP A 101 -5.92 2.08 11.35
CA TRP A 101 -6.50 0.72 11.27
C TRP A 101 -7.93 0.78 10.75
N PHE A 102 -8.22 -0.03 9.73
CA PHE A 102 -9.50 -0.06 9.01
C PHE A 102 -9.95 1.30 8.44
N LEU A 103 -9.09 2.33 8.43
CA LEU A 103 -9.46 3.71 8.12
C LEU A 103 -10.72 4.18 8.87
N THR A 104 -10.77 3.89 10.17
CA THR A 104 -11.91 4.25 11.03
C THR A 104 -11.55 5.33 12.05
N GLY A 105 -12.58 5.92 12.67
CA GLY A 105 -12.42 6.89 13.74
C GLY A 105 -11.72 8.18 13.29
N PRO A 106 -10.83 8.76 14.11
CA PRO A 106 -10.16 10.03 13.78
C PRO A 106 -9.36 10.00 12.48
N ALA A 107 -8.88 8.82 12.07
CA ALA A 107 -8.11 8.63 10.84
C ALA A 107 -8.97 8.57 9.57
N ALA A 108 -10.30 8.53 9.67
CA ALA A 108 -11.22 8.47 8.53
C ALA A 108 -11.44 9.85 7.89
N THR A 109 -10.37 10.62 7.68
CA THR A 109 -10.44 11.95 7.07
C THR A 109 -10.47 11.86 5.54
N PRO A 110 -11.02 12.88 4.84
CA PRO A 110 -11.00 12.91 3.38
C PRO A 110 -9.58 12.80 2.80
N ALA A 111 -8.58 13.39 3.45
CA ALA A 111 -7.18 13.31 3.03
C ALA A 111 -6.62 11.88 3.18
N ALA A 112 -6.89 11.22 4.31
CA ALA A 112 -6.48 9.83 4.53
C ALA A 112 -7.14 8.87 3.53
N MET A 113 -8.44 9.06 3.23
CA MET A 113 -9.12 8.29 2.17
C MET A 113 -8.51 8.57 0.78
N GLY A 114 -8.14 9.83 0.49
CA GLY A 114 -7.45 10.20 -0.74
C GLY A 114 -6.11 9.48 -0.89
N LEU A 115 -5.29 9.48 0.17
CA LEU A 115 -4.03 8.74 0.24
C LEU A 115 -4.25 7.23 0.06
N PHE A 116 -5.26 6.67 0.72
CA PHE A 116 -5.61 5.27 0.55
C PHE A 116 -5.93 4.92 -0.90
N LEU A 117 -6.80 5.70 -1.55
CA LEU A 117 -7.18 5.48 -2.95
C LEU A 117 -6.00 5.65 -3.90
N ALA A 118 -5.07 6.57 -3.61
CA ALA A 118 -3.86 6.75 -4.40
C ALA A 118 -2.90 5.56 -4.30
N HIS A 119 -2.86 4.86 -3.16
CA HIS A 119 -1.87 3.82 -2.89
C HIS A 119 -2.36 2.38 -3.00
N VAL A 120 -3.66 2.11 -2.79
CA VAL A 120 -4.21 0.75 -2.84
C VAL A 120 -3.97 0.02 -4.18
N PRO A 121 -4.03 0.66 -5.37
CA PRO A 121 -3.79 -0.04 -6.64
C PRO A 121 -2.35 -0.54 -6.77
N TRP A 122 -1.39 0.18 -6.19
CA TRP A 122 0.02 -0.19 -6.20
C TRP A 122 0.30 -1.36 -5.25
N SER A 123 -0.34 -1.38 -4.08
CA SER A 123 -0.29 -2.53 -3.16
C SER A 123 -0.86 -3.80 -3.82
N MET A 124 -2.03 -3.67 -4.46
CA MET A 124 -2.65 -4.75 -5.23
C MET A 124 -1.74 -5.24 -6.38
N THR A 125 -1.09 -4.31 -7.09
CA THR A 125 -0.13 -4.61 -8.16
C THR A 125 1.05 -5.40 -7.63
N ALA A 126 1.67 -4.95 -6.54
CA ALA A 126 2.81 -5.62 -5.90
C ALA A 126 2.44 -7.04 -5.44
N ALA A 127 1.24 -7.24 -4.89
CA ALA A 127 0.74 -8.54 -4.49
C ALA A 127 0.51 -9.49 -5.68
N LEU A 128 0.10 -8.98 -6.83
CA LEU A 128 -0.13 -9.80 -8.02
C LEU A 128 1.17 -10.36 -8.62
N LEU A 129 2.30 -9.67 -8.51
CA LEU A 129 3.58 -10.14 -9.08
C LEU A 129 3.97 -11.55 -8.60
N PRO A 130 4.08 -11.85 -7.29
CA PRO A 130 4.39 -13.20 -6.82
C PRO A 130 3.25 -14.19 -7.07
N VAL A 131 1.98 -13.76 -7.03
CA VAL A 131 0.83 -14.62 -7.32
C VAL A 131 0.88 -15.15 -8.76
N LEU A 132 1.18 -14.26 -9.71
CA LEU A 132 1.32 -14.62 -11.11
C LEU A 132 2.57 -15.48 -11.34
N ALA A 133 3.68 -15.20 -10.66
CA ALA A 133 4.91 -16.00 -10.76
C ALA A 133 4.74 -17.44 -10.23
N LEU A 134 3.95 -17.62 -9.17
CA LEU A 134 3.72 -18.92 -8.54
C LEU A 134 2.53 -19.69 -9.13
N ARG A 135 1.85 -19.12 -10.11
CA ARG A 135 0.67 -19.72 -10.73
C ARG A 135 0.98 -21.10 -11.32
N GLY A 136 0.18 -22.10 -10.93
CA GLY A 136 0.36 -23.50 -11.36
C GLY A 136 1.59 -24.18 -10.75
N ARG A 137 2.34 -23.48 -9.88
CA ARG A 137 3.52 -23.98 -9.16
C ARG A 137 3.28 -24.06 -7.66
N ALA A 138 2.22 -23.42 -7.16
CA ALA A 138 1.81 -23.39 -5.76
C ALA A 138 0.29 -23.61 -5.63
N PRO A 139 -0.19 -24.13 -4.49
CA PRO A 139 -1.61 -24.25 -4.23
C PRO A 139 -2.27 -22.87 -4.09
N ALA A 140 -3.54 -22.75 -4.46
CA ALA A 140 -4.28 -21.48 -4.45
C ALA A 140 -4.27 -20.80 -3.06
N LEU A 141 -4.40 -21.57 -1.98
CA LEU A 141 -4.35 -21.02 -0.64
C LEU A 141 -3.01 -20.31 -0.37
N ALA A 142 -1.89 -20.88 -0.80
CA ALA A 142 -0.57 -20.26 -0.61
C ALA A 142 -0.47 -18.92 -1.37
N THR A 143 -0.96 -18.86 -2.61
CA THR A 143 -0.96 -17.60 -3.38
C THR A 143 -1.87 -16.55 -2.77
N LEU A 144 -3.02 -16.94 -2.21
CA LEU A 144 -3.94 -16.02 -1.53
C LEU A 144 -3.36 -15.50 -0.21
N THR A 145 -2.69 -16.36 0.56
CA THR A 145 -1.96 -15.94 1.77
C THR A 145 -0.82 -14.99 1.43
N ILE A 146 -0.08 -15.23 0.36
CA ILE A 146 0.96 -14.32 -0.14
C ILE A 146 0.34 -12.97 -0.51
N ALA A 147 -0.76 -12.96 -1.26
CA ALA A 147 -1.42 -11.72 -1.65
C ALA A 147 -1.86 -10.89 -0.42
N LEU A 148 -2.45 -11.55 0.57
CA LEU A 148 -2.85 -10.92 1.83
C LEU A 148 -1.64 -10.39 2.60
N ALA A 149 -0.59 -11.19 2.77
CA ALA A 149 0.62 -10.79 3.49
C ALA A 149 1.35 -9.62 2.82
N VAL A 150 1.41 -9.63 1.49
CA VAL A 150 1.99 -8.51 0.72
C VAL A 150 1.16 -7.25 0.89
N GLY A 151 -0.16 -7.35 0.70
CA GLY A 151 -1.05 -6.19 0.79
C GLY A 151 -1.19 -5.61 2.20
N ALA A 152 -1.19 -6.47 3.23
CA ALA A 152 -1.38 -6.07 4.62
C ALA A 152 -0.08 -5.66 5.33
N VAL A 153 1.08 -6.18 4.93
CA VAL A 153 2.32 -6.03 5.71
C VAL A 153 3.52 -5.67 4.84
N VAL A 154 3.91 -6.53 3.89
CA VAL A 154 5.22 -6.39 3.21
C VAL A 154 5.31 -5.09 2.40
N TYR A 155 4.34 -4.86 1.52
CA TYR A 155 4.32 -3.64 0.70
C TYR A 155 4.11 -2.38 1.55
N PRO A 156 3.16 -2.33 2.49
CA PRO A 156 2.99 -1.21 3.42
C PRO A 156 4.23 -0.79 4.19
N LEU A 157 4.98 -1.74 4.75
CA LEU A 157 6.19 -1.43 5.52
C LEU A 157 7.26 -0.83 4.61
N ALA A 158 7.48 -1.41 3.42
CA ALA A 158 8.36 -0.83 2.43
C ALA A 158 7.89 0.59 2.05
N GLY A 159 6.59 0.78 1.84
CA GLY A 159 5.99 2.08 1.57
C GLY A 159 6.21 3.09 2.70
N ASN A 160 6.13 2.66 3.97
CA ASN A 160 6.41 3.51 5.12
C ASN A 160 7.84 4.05 5.05
N TRP A 161 8.80 3.15 4.82
CA TRP A 161 10.23 3.49 4.85
C TRP A 161 10.59 4.58 3.86
N VAL A 162 10.04 4.54 2.63
CA VAL A 162 10.38 5.50 1.56
C VAL A 162 9.39 6.64 1.39
N GLN A 163 8.11 6.49 1.73
CA GLN A 163 7.05 7.48 1.41
C GLN A 163 6.19 7.86 2.62
N GLY A 164 6.15 7.03 3.67
CA GLY A 164 5.35 7.27 4.87
C GLY A 164 6.08 8.00 6.00
N GLY A 165 7.22 8.64 5.70
CA GLY A 165 8.07 9.28 6.71
C GLY A 165 8.91 8.30 7.52
N GLY A 166 9.18 7.12 6.97
CA GLY A 166 10.01 6.12 7.60
C GLY A 166 11.52 6.36 7.41
N TRP A 167 12.29 5.43 7.97
CA TRP A 167 13.72 5.60 8.13
C TRP A 167 14.53 5.78 6.85
N LEU A 168 14.12 5.18 5.72
CA LEU A 168 14.84 5.37 4.44
C LEU A 168 14.71 6.81 3.94
N ALA A 169 13.54 7.44 4.13
CA ALA A 169 13.32 8.84 3.80
C ALA A 169 14.11 9.80 4.72
N ALA A 170 14.48 9.35 5.92
CA ALA A 170 15.22 10.16 6.90
C ALA A 170 16.75 10.10 6.75
N LEU A 171 17.28 9.27 5.85
CA LEU A 171 18.74 9.11 5.68
C LEU A 171 19.43 10.40 5.22
N GLY A 172 18.80 11.16 4.32
CA GLY A 172 19.33 12.42 3.82
C GLY A 172 19.46 13.49 4.91
N SER A 173 18.41 13.67 5.72
CA SER A 173 18.35 14.69 6.76
C SER A 173 19.19 14.37 8.00
N ASN A 174 19.28 13.09 8.40
CA ASN A 174 19.97 12.71 9.64
C ASN A 174 21.45 12.40 9.46
N VAL A 175 21.85 11.76 8.35
CA VAL A 175 23.22 11.24 8.17
C VAL A 175 23.86 11.59 6.83
N GLY A 176 23.21 12.46 6.03
CA GLY A 176 23.76 12.93 4.75
C GLY A 176 23.83 11.85 3.66
N LEU A 177 23.10 10.74 3.81
CA LEU A 177 23.03 9.64 2.84
C LEU A 177 21.72 9.73 2.05
N GLY A 178 21.66 10.60 1.05
CA GLY A 178 20.47 10.81 0.23
C GLY A 178 20.35 12.24 -0.29
N HIS A 179 19.17 12.58 -0.81
CA HIS A 179 18.78 13.93 -1.20
C HIS A 179 17.60 14.37 -0.35
#